data_AF-A0A6B2DEU0-F1
#
_entry.id   AF-A0A6B2DEU0-F1
#
_cell.length_a   1.000
_cell.length_b   1.000
_cell.length_c   1.000
_cell.angle_alpha   90.00
_cell.angle_beta   90.00
_cell.angle_gamma   90.00
#
_symmetry.space_group_name_H-M   'P 1'
#
loop_
_entity.id
_entity.type
_entity.pdbx_description
1 polymer ?
#
loop_
_entity_poly.entity_id
_entity_poly.type
_entity_poly.pdbx_seq_one_letter_code
_entity_poly.pdbx_strand_id
1 'polypeptide(L)' 'MTPELRAALRNLRRARAEKPGEELGTAAFAAFAAWRVAIAEALAALAPWLLFPEDRQRAEAEARAARAEAAALR' A
#
# COMPACT_ATOMS: atom_id res chain seq x y z
N MET A 1 8.36 -5.38 -20.06
CA MET A 1 7.53 -5.14 -18.85
C MET A 1 6.11 -5.53 -19.16
N THR A 2 5.55 -6.51 -18.43
CA THR A 2 4.20 -7.04 -18.69
C THR A 2 3.11 -6.01 -18.38
N PRO A 3 1.91 -6.12 -18.98
CA PRO A 3 0.77 -5.25 -18.64
C PRO A 3 0.41 -5.26 -17.15
N GLU A 4 0.53 -6.41 -16.50
CA GLU A 4 0.20 -6.64 -15.09
C GLU A 4 1.19 -5.93 -14.18
N LEU A 5 2.50 -6.07 -14.42
CA LEU A 5 3.53 -5.34 -13.69
C LEU A 5 3.35 -3.82 -13.85
N ARG A 6 3.02 -3.36 -15.06
CA ARG A 6 2.72 -1.94 -15.30
C ARG A 6 1.49 -1.48 -14.52
N ALA A 7 0.44 -2.29 -14.44
CA ALA A 7 -0.75 -2.00 -13.67
C ALA A 7 -0.46 -1.96 -12.16
N ALA A 8 0.27 -2.93 -11.62
CA ALA A 8 0.67 -2.97 -10.21
C ALA A 8 1.49 -1.74 -9.82
N LEU A 9 2.48 -1.36 -10.63
CA LEU A 9 3.29 -0.16 -10.40
C LEU A 9 2.46 1.13 -10.45
N ARG A 10 1.52 1.25 -11.39
CA ARG A 10 0.61 2.41 -11.45
C ARG A 10 -0.30 2.48 -10.24
N ASN A 11 -0.85 1.35 -9.81
CA ASN A 11 -1.72 1.28 -8.64
C ASN A 11 -0.96 1.70 -7.38
N LEU A 12 0.27 1.22 -7.19
CA LEU A 12 1.12 1.62 -6.06
C LEU A 12 1.46 3.11 -6.09
N ARG A 13 1.80 3.67 -7.26
CA ARG A 13 2.06 5.11 -7.40
C ARG A 13 0.81 5.94 -7.09
N ARG A 14 -0.35 5.55 -7.61
CA ARG A 14 -1.62 6.22 -7.34
C ARG A 14 -1.94 6.21 -5.85
N ALA A 15 -1.90 5.04 -5.23
CA ALA A 15 -2.14 4.91 -3.80
C ALA A 15 -1.19 5.81 -3.00
N ARG A 16 0.11 5.86 -3.32
CA ARG A 16 1.06 6.76 -2.65
C ARG A 16 0.75 8.24 -2.85
N ALA A 17 0.26 8.65 -4.02
CA ALA A 17 -0.13 10.02 -4.30
C ALA A 17 -1.41 10.45 -3.57
N GLU A 18 -2.31 9.51 -3.31
CA GLU A 18 -3.57 9.73 -2.59
C GLU A 18 -3.40 9.76 -1.06
N LYS A 19 -2.18 9.97 -0.55
CA LYS A 19 -1.93 10.05 0.90
C LYS A 19 -2.80 11.17 1.50
N PRO A 20 -3.70 10.86 2.45
CA PRO A 20 -4.49 11.86 3.14
C PRO A 20 -3.59 12.86 3.88
N GLY A 21 -4.03 14.11 3.97
CA GLY A 21 -3.35 15.15 4.75
C GLY A 21 -3.29 14.81 6.24
N GLU A 22 -2.40 15.49 6.96
CA GLU A 22 -2.18 15.31 8.42
C GLU A 22 -3.25 16.03 9.27
N GLU A 23 -4.49 16.07 8.78
CA GLU A 23 -5.59 16.72 9.48
C GLU A 23 -5.94 15.96 10.77
N LEU A 24 -6.31 16.71 11.81
CA LEU A 24 -6.70 16.14 13.10
C LEU A 24 -8.20 15.86 13.11
N GLY A 25 -8.60 14.59 13.30
CA GLY A 25 -10.00 14.21 13.49
C GLY A 25 -10.30 12.75 13.14
N THR A 26 -11.41 12.23 13.64
CA THR A 26 -11.88 10.85 13.38
C THR A 26 -12.05 10.53 11.90
N ALA A 27 -12.51 11.48 11.09
CA ALA A 27 -12.61 11.33 9.64
C ALA A 27 -11.24 11.21 8.96
N ALA A 28 -10.24 11.97 9.43
CA ALA A 28 -8.87 11.91 8.93
C ALA A 28 -8.21 10.57 9.29
N PHE A 29 -8.43 10.06 10.51
CA PHE A 29 -7.96 8.72 10.90
C PHE A 29 -8.58 7.60 10.05
N ALA A 30 -9.89 7.66 9.77
CA ALA A 30 -10.55 6.69 8.92
C ALA A 30 -10.03 6.74 7.46
N ALA A 31 -9.83 7.95 6.92
CA ALA A 31 -9.24 8.13 5.60
C ALA A 31 -7.81 7.60 5.53
N PHE A 32 -6.98 7.86 6.56
CA PHE A 32 -5.62 7.34 6.65
C PHE A 32 -5.61 5.81 6.76
N ALA A 33 -6.48 5.22 7.57
CA ALA A 33 -6.61 3.76 7.68
C ALA A 33 -6.98 3.13 6.33
N ALA A 34 -7.95 3.70 5.60
CA ALA A 34 -8.33 3.25 4.27
C ALA A 34 -7.16 3.37 3.27
N TRP A 35 -6.42 4.48 3.32
CA TRP A 35 -5.22 4.68 2.51
C TRP A 35 -4.14 3.63 2.79
N ARG A 36 -3.88 3.30 4.06
CA ARG A 36 -2.91 2.24 4.42
C ARG A 36 -3.35 0.87 3.91
N VAL A 37 -4.65 0.56 3.92
CA VAL A 37 -5.18 -0.67 3.29
C VAL A 37 -4.88 -0.68 1.78
N ALA A 38 -5.14 0.43 1.08
CA ALA A 38 -4.87 0.53 -0.36
C ALA A 38 -3.38 0.36 -0.69
N ILE A 39 -2.48 0.91 0.13
CA ILE A 39 -1.03 0.68 0.01
C ILE A 39 -0.68 -0.80 0.18
N ALA A 40 -1.25 -1.46 1.20
CA ALA A 40 -0.99 -2.87 1.45
C ALA A 40 -1.43 -3.77 0.29
N GLU A 41 -2.60 -3.50 -0.28
CA GLU A 41 -3.12 -4.23 -1.44
C GLU A 41 -2.26 -4.01 -2.68
N ALA A 42 -1.85 -2.77 -2.95
CA ALA A 42 -0.99 -2.46 -4.09
C ALA A 42 0.39 -3.13 -3.98
N LEU A 43 0.98 -3.17 -2.78
CA LEU A 43 2.25 -3.84 -2.53
C LEU A 43 2.13 -5.37 -2.65
N ALA A 44 1.06 -5.95 -2.09
CA ALA A 44 0.80 -7.38 -2.21
C ALA A 44 0.56 -7.80 -3.67
N ALA A 45 -0.11 -6.96 -4.47
CA ALA A 45 -0.30 -7.18 -5.90
C ALA A 45 1.00 -7.01 -6.71
N LEU A 46 1.94 -6.17 -6.25
CA LEU A 46 3.24 -5.96 -6.89
C LEU A 46 4.22 -7.11 -6.61
N ALA A 47 4.23 -7.64 -5.38
CA ALA A 47 5.22 -8.61 -4.92
C ALA A 47 5.44 -9.80 -5.88
N PRO A 48 4.43 -10.49 -6.44
CA PRO A 48 4.65 -11.61 -7.36
C PRO A 48 5.42 -11.26 -8.64
N TRP A 49 5.44 -9.98 -9.02
CA TRP A 49 6.08 -9.49 -10.25
C TRP A 49 7.51 -8.99 -10.04
N LEU A 50 7.98 -8.91 -8.79
CA LEU A 50 9.34 -8.48 -8.50
C LEU A 50 10.31 -9.62 -8.79
N LEU A 51 11.40 -9.28 -9.47
CA LEU A 51 12.39 -10.23 -9.95
C LEU A 51 13.16 -10.89 -8.80
N PHE A 52 13.55 -10.08 -7.81
CA PHE A 52 14.41 -10.51 -6.72
C PHE A 52 13.57 -10.94 -5.51
N PRO A 53 13.85 -12.12 -4.91
CA PRO A 53 13.17 -12.59 -3.69
C PRO A 53 13.17 -11.57 -2.55
N GLU A 54 14.24 -10.82 -2.39
CA GLU A 54 14.42 -9.82 -1.34
C GLU A 54 13.41 -8.67 -1.51
N ASP A 55 13.19 -8.23 -2.75
CA ASP A 55 12.20 -7.20 -3.08
C ASP A 55 10.78 -7.70 -2.81
N ARG A 56 10.50 -8.98 -3.07
CA ARG A 56 9.21 -9.61 -2.73
C ARG A 56 8.97 -9.61 -1.24
N GLN A 57 9.94 -10.07 -0.46
CA GLN A 57 9.86 -10.10 1.00
C GLN A 57 9.67 -8.69 1.57
N ARG A 58 10.37 -7.70 1.02
CA ARG A 58 10.23 -6.29 1.42
C ARG A 58 8.83 -5.75 1.10
N ALA A 59 8.31 -5.99 -0.10
CA ALA A 59 6.96 -5.57 -0.47
C ALA A 59 5.89 -6.22 0.42
N GLU A 60 6.03 -7.50 0.73
CA GLU A 60 5.12 -8.20 1.65
C GLU A 60 5.24 -7.69 3.09
N ALA A 61 6.45 -7.39 3.56
CA ALA A 61 6.67 -6.82 4.89
C ALA A 61 6.04 -5.43 5.01
N GLU A 62 6.24 -4.56 4.01
CA GLU A 62 5.62 -3.24 3.96
C GLU A 62 4.08 -3.35 3.87
N ALA A 63 3.55 -4.32 3.13
CA ALA A 63 2.11 -4.60 3.09
C ALA A 63 1.56 -5.04 4.45
N ARG A 64 2.27 -5.91 5.17
CA ARG A 64 1.88 -6.32 6.53
C ARG A 64 1.90 -5.14 7.51
N ALA A 65 2.95 -4.32 7.48
CA ALA A 65 3.05 -3.12 8.30
C ALA A 65 1.89 -2.15 8.03
N ALA A 66 1.56 -1.93 6.75
CA ALA A 66 0.44 -1.09 6.35
C ALA A 66 -0.92 -1.59 6.87
N ARG A 67 -1.17 -2.90 6.82
CA ARG A 67 -2.38 -3.48 7.42
C ARG A 67 -2.41 -3.33 8.93
N ALA A 68 -1.27 -3.51 9.60
CA ALA A 68 -1.17 -3.35 11.05
C ALA A 68 -1.47 -1.91 11.49
N GLU A 69 -0.91 -0.92 10.78
CA GLU A 69 -1.21 0.49 11.03
C GLU A 69 -2.69 0.82 10.78
N ALA A 70 -3.28 0.33 9.68
CA ALA A 70 -4.70 0.51 9.40
C ALA A 70 -5.59 -0.10 10.49
N ALA A 71 -5.23 -1.28 11.00
CA ALA A 71 -5.96 -1.96 12.06
C ALA A 71 -5.86 -1.24 13.41
N ALA A 72 -4.74 -0.57 13.69
CA ALA A 72 -4.56 0.21 14.92
C ALA A 72 -5.37 1.52 14.94
N LEU A 73 -5.87 1.97 13.79
CA LEU A 73 -6.64 3.21 13.63
C LEU A 73 -8.16 2.99 13.52
N ARG A 74 -8.61 1.73 13.57
CA ARG A 74 -10.03 1.33 13.61
C ARG A 74 -10.48 1.13 15.04
#